data_AF-A0AB36RAF0-F1
#
_entry.id   AF-A0AB36RAF0-F1
#
_cell.length_a   1.000
_cell.length_b   1.000
_cell.length_c   1.000
_cell.angle_alpha   90.00
_cell.angle_beta   90.00
_cell.angle_gamma   90.00
#
_symmetry.space_group_name_H-M   'P 1'
#
loop_
_entity.id
_entity.type
_entity.pdbx_description
1 polymer ?
#
loop_
_entity_poly.entity_id
_entity_poly.type
_entity_poly.pdbx_seq_one_letter_code
_entity_poly.pdbx_strand_id
1 'polypeptide(L)'
;MMPVKRRRAKGKPFKITNAAIDAYRARDYLALHRALNLYPWEMSPIPAQFEPLGCNPANPPLASDLLWSQSFQQAVGLQRELEAACR
;
A
#
# COMPACT_ATOMS: atom_id res chain seq x y z
N MET A 1 31.88 -3.80 16.10
CA MET A 1 30.49 -3.31 15.96
C MET A 1 29.65 -4.48 15.43
N MET A 2 28.71 -5.01 16.22
CA MET A 2 27.93 -6.19 15.82
C MET A 2 26.78 -5.75 14.90
N PRO A 3 26.57 -6.37 13.72
CA PRO A 3 25.42 -6.07 12.88
C PRO A 3 24.14 -6.59 13.56
N VAL A 4 23.31 -5.68 14.07
CA VAL A 4 22.01 -6.03 14.65
C VAL A 4 21.10 -6.53 13.52
N LYS A 5 20.79 -7.83 13.55
CA LYS A 5 19.88 -8.48 12.62
C LYS A 5 18.48 -7.90 12.84
N ARG A 6 18.07 -6.95 11.98
CA ARG A 6 16.74 -6.33 12.02
C ARG A 6 15.69 -7.41 11.74
N ARG A 7 14.82 -7.72 12.71
CA ARG A 7 13.65 -8.59 12.48
C ARG A 7 12.69 -7.86 11.55
N ARG A 8 12.32 -8.48 10.42
CA ARG A 8 11.19 -7.99 9.60
C ARG A 8 9.93 -8.10 10.44
N ALA A 9 9.19 -7.00 10.57
CA ALA A 9 7.85 -7.05 11.15
C ALA A 9 7.00 -8.05 10.34
N LYS A 10 6.26 -8.93 11.01
CA LYS A 10 5.28 -9.78 10.34
C LYS A 10 4.26 -8.86 9.65
N GLY A 11 4.08 -9.03 8.34
CA GLY A 11 3.06 -8.29 7.59
C GLY A 11 1.68 -8.53 8.20
N LYS A 12 0.89 -7.48 8.37
CA LYS A 12 -0.52 -7.60 8.76
C LYS A 12 -1.28 -8.24 7.59
N PRO A 13 -2.17 -9.21 7.82
CA PRO A 13 -3.07 -9.68 6.79
C PRO A 13 -4.09 -8.57 6.49
N PHE A 14 -4.02 -8.00 5.29
CA PHE A 14 -5.00 -7.04 4.83
C PHE A 14 -6.29 -7.76 4.46
N LYS A 15 -7.42 -7.22 4.90
CA LYS A 15 -8.74 -7.71 4.49
C LYS A 15 -9.35 -6.70 3.55
N ILE A 16 -9.53 -7.09 2.29
CA ILE A 16 -10.28 -6.27 1.34
C ILE A 16 -11.75 -6.36 1.72
N THR A 17 -12.29 -5.24 2.16
CA THR A 17 -13.71 -5.07 2.50
C THR A 17 -14.41 -4.34 1.36
N ASN A 18 -15.74 -4.45 1.29
CA ASN A 18 -16.52 -3.69 0.30
C ASN A 18 -16.27 -2.18 0.42
N ALA A 19 -16.08 -1.66 1.64
CA ALA A 19 -15.70 -0.27 1.87
C ALA A 19 -14.35 0.11 1.24
N ALA A 20 -13.39 -0.81 1.19
CA ALA A 20 -12.12 -0.58 0.51
C ALA A 20 -12.31 -0.56 -1.02
N ILE A 21 -13.18 -1.42 -1.57
CA ILE A 21 -13.50 -1.43 -3.01
C ILE A 21 -14.21 -0.13 -3.41
N ASP A 22 -15.18 0.32 -2.62
CA ASP A 22 -15.91 1.56 -2.86
C ASP A 22 -14.98 2.78 -2.75
N ALA A 23 -14.11 2.81 -1.73
CA ALA A 23 -13.10 3.87 -1.59
C ALA A 23 -12.08 3.87 -2.75
N TYR A 24 -11.68 2.68 -3.24
CA TYR A 24 -10.80 2.55 -4.40
C TYR A 24 -11.47 3.09 -5.67
N ARG A 25 -12.76 2.77 -5.89
CA ARG A 25 -13.56 3.30 -7.00
C ARG A 25 -13.75 4.82 -6.91
N ALA A 26 -13.99 5.33 -5.71
CA ALA A 26 -14.11 6.76 -5.44
C ALA A 26 -12.77 7.51 -5.48
N ARG A 27 -11.64 6.78 -5.56
CA ARG A 27 -10.27 7.33 -5.48
C ARG A 27 -10.00 8.11 -4.19
N ASP A 28 -10.67 7.73 -3.10
CA ASP A 28 -10.50 8.35 -1.80
C ASP A 28 -9.38 7.64 -1.02
N TYR A 29 -8.21 8.26 -1.04
CA TYR A 29 -7.01 7.80 -0.33
C TYR A 29 -7.25 7.58 1.17
N LEU A 30 -7.89 8.55 1.82
CA LEU A 30 -8.08 8.55 3.28
C LEU A 30 -9.05 7.45 3.70
N ALA A 31 -10.16 7.32 2.98
CA ALA A 31 -11.14 6.27 3.23
C ALA A 31 -10.52 4.89 2.98
N LEU A 32 -9.72 4.75 1.90
CA LEU A 32 -9.06 3.49 1.57
C LEU A 32 -8.01 3.09 2.62
N HIS A 33 -7.21 4.03 3.10
CA HIS A 33 -6.24 3.78 4.17
C HIS A 33 -6.92 3.31 5.45
N ARG A 34 -8.04 3.94 5.82
CA ARG A 34 -8.83 3.53 6.99
C ARG A 34 -9.45 2.15 6.78
N ALA A 35 -10.02 1.87 5.61
CA ALA A 35 -10.65 0.60 5.30
C ALA A 35 -9.66 -0.57 5.27
N LEU A 36 -8.45 -0.34 4.76
CA LEU A 36 -7.36 -1.32 4.73
C LEU A 36 -6.52 -1.33 6.01
N ASN A 37 -6.82 -0.45 6.97
CA ASN A 37 -6.08 -0.28 8.22
C ASN A 37 -4.56 -0.08 7.99
N LEU A 38 -4.25 0.71 6.95
CA LEU A 38 -2.89 1.13 6.60
C LEU A 38 -2.44 2.26 7.52
N TYR A 39 -1.14 2.29 7.83
CA TYR A 39 -0.56 3.38 8.60
C TYR A 39 -0.45 4.66 7.77
N PRO A 40 -0.46 5.86 8.39
CA PRO A 40 -0.37 7.13 7.67
C PRO A 40 0.89 7.30 6.80
N TRP A 41 1.97 6.60 7.13
CA TRP A 41 3.25 6.64 6.40
C TRP A 41 3.41 5.51 5.38
N GLU A 42 2.43 4.63 5.25
CA GLU A 42 2.44 3.59 4.22
C GLU A 42 1.98 4.16 2.88
N MET A 43 2.46 3.53 1.81
CA MET A 43 2.15 3.88 0.44
C MET A 43 0.73 3.45 0.10
N SER A 44 -0.01 4.31 -0.59
CA SER A 44 -1.38 3.97 -0.96
C SER A 44 -1.39 2.93 -2.06
N PRO A 45 -2.34 1.97 -2.04
CA PRO A 45 -2.61 1.11 -3.18
C PRO A 45 -3.34 1.81 -4.33
N ILE A 46 -3.70 3.10 -4.20
CA ILE A 46 -4.21 3.90 -5.32
C ILE A 46 -3.10 4.11 -6.35
N PRO A 47 -3.38 4.03 -7.66
CA PRO A 47 -2.38 4.33 -8.69
C PRO A 47 -1.82 5.74 -8.54
N ALA A 48 -0.50 5.89 -8.67
CA ALA A 48 0.18 7.19 -8.60
C ALA A 48 -0.30 8.23 -9.64
N GLN A 49 -1.04 7.78 -10.66
CA GLN A 49 -1.68 8.65 -11.66
C GLN A 49 -2.84 9.47 -11.07
N PHE A 50 -3.48 8.96 -10.01
CA PHE A 50 -4.61 9.62 -9.36
C PHE A 50 -4.22 10.32 -8.06
N GLU A 51 -3.27 9.73 -7.32
CA GLU A 51 -2.83 10.26 -6.04
C GLU A 51 -1.29 10.33 -5.98
N PRO A 52 -0.67 11.47 -5.58
CA PRO A 52 0.79 11.58 -5.48
C PRO A 52 1.44 10.57 -4.53
N LEU A 53 0.72 10.15 -3.49
CA LEU A 53 1.15 9.13 -2.52
C LEU A 53 0.79 7.70 -2.94
N GLY A 54 0.26 7.56 -4.16
CA GLY A 54 -0.12 6.29 -4.78
C GLY A 54 1.05 5.40 -5.15
N CYS A 55 0.76 4.11 -5.31
CA CYS A 55 1.74 3.16 -5.81
C CYS A 55 1.76 3.14 -7.34
N ASN A 56 2.96 2.96 -7.91
CA ASN A 56 3.15 2.76 -9.33
C ASN A 56 3.97 1.50 -9.56
N PRO A 57 3.37 0.39 -10.01
CA PRO A 57 4.10 -0.85 -10.25
C PRO A 57 5.17 -0.71 -11.35
N ALA A 58 5.03 0.25 -12.26
CA ALA A 58 6.01 0.52 -13.32
C ALA A 58 7.19 1.40 -12.86
N ASN A 59 7.08 2.07 -11.72
CA ASN A 59 8.13 2.93 -11.19
C ASN A 59 8.36 2.64 -9.70
N PRO A 60 9.09 1.57 -9.38
CA PRO A 60 9.41 1.23 -8.00
C PRO A 60 10.37 2.26 -7.37
N PRO A 61 10.28 2.53 -6.06
CA PRO A 61 11.22 3.41 -5.38
C PRO A 61 12.64 2.85 -5.45
N LEU A 62 13.60 3.70 -5.81
CA LEU A 62 15.02 3.33 -6.00
C LEU A 62 15.70 2.83 -4.72
N ALA A 63 15.28 3.32 -3.56
CA ALA A 63 15.87 3.02 -2.26
C ALA A 63 14.82 2.44 -1.30
N SER A 64 15.18 1.37 -0.59
CA SER A 64 14.32 0.68 0.38
C SER A 64 14.55 1.14 1.83
N ASP A 65 15.22 2.28 1.97
CA ASP A 65 15.71 2.76 3.26
C ASP A 65 14.60 3.44 4.09
N LEU A 66 13.58 3.95 3.40
CA LEU A 66 12.41 4.60 3.99
C LEU A 66 11.30 3.56 4.27
N LEU A 67 10.59 3.74 5.39
CA LEU A 67 9.43 2.92 5.75
C LEU A 67 8.35 2.95 4.65
N TRP A 68 8.16 4.11 4.02
CA TRP A 68 7.26 4.27 2.89
C TRP A 68 7.67 3.37 1.71
N SER A 69 8.95 3.39 1.30
CA SER A 69 9.46 2.54 0.23
C SER A 69 9.35 1.05 0.53
N GLN A 70 9.49 0.65 1.79
CA GLN A 70 9.34 -0.75 2.21
C GLN A 70 7.90 -1.25 2.06
N SER A 71 6.92 -0.34 2.17
CA SER A 71 5.50 -0.66 1.96
C SER A 71 5.09 -0.76 0.49
N PHE A 72 5.98 -0.42 -0.47
CA PHE A 72 5.68 -0.45 -1.91
C PHE A 72 5.17 -1.83 -2.39
N GLN A 73 5.87 -2.91 -2.03
CA GLN A 73 5.50 -4.26 -2.46
C GLN A 73 4.13 -4.68 -1.91
N GLN A 74 3.83 -4.27 -0.68
CA GLN A 74 2.52 -4.48 -0.06
C GLN A 74 1.43 -3.68 -0.77
N ALA A 75 1.68 -2.40 -1.06
CA ALA A 75 0.74 -1.54 -1.77
C ALA A 75 0.45 -2.05 -3.20
N VAL A 76 1.45 -2.55 -3.92
CA VAL A 76 1.25 -3.17 -5.25
C VAL A 76 0.44 -4.47 -5.15
N GLY A 77 0.68 -5.29 -4.12
CA GLY A 77 -0.14 -6.47 -3.86
C GLY A 77 -1.60 -6.12 -3.64
N LEU A 78 -1.85 -5.14 -2.77
CA LEU A 78 -3.19 -4.60 -2.49
C LEU A 78 -3.86 -4.00 -3.72
N GLN A 79 -3.11 -3.24 -4.54
CA GLN A 79 -3.62 -2.70 -5.79
C GLN A 79 -4.13 -3.82 -6.70
N ARG A 80 -3.36 -4.89 -6.90
CA ARG A 80 -3.76 -6.02 -7.75
C ARG A 80 -4.99 -6.74 -7.21
N GLU A 81 -5.07 -6.95 -5.90
CA GLU A 81 -6.23 -7.59 -5.29
C GLU A 81 -7.48 -6.68 -5.38
N LEU A 82 -7.35 -5.37 -5.22
CA LEU A 82 -8.44 -4.40 -5.41
C LEU A 82 -8.89 -4.32 -6.87
N GLU A 83 -7.95 -4.32 -7.82
CA GLU A 83 -8.26 -4.37 -9.25
C GLU A 83 -8.99 -5.67 -9.62
N ALA A 84 -8.56 -6.81 -9.06
CA ALA A 84 -9.22 -8.10 -9.26
C ALA A 84 -10.63 -8.12 -8.65
N ALA A 85 -10.83 -7.49 -7.49
CA ALA A 85 -12.14 -7.41 -6.84
C ALA A 85 -13.08 -6.38 -7.50
N CYS A 86 -12.53 -5.41 -8.24
CA CYS A 86 -13.31 -4.38 -8.92
C CYS A 86 -13.79 -4.81 -10.32
N ARG A 87 -13.14 -5.82 -10.92
CA ARG A 87 -13.43 -6.37 -12.24
C ARG A 87 -14.68 -7.26 -12.23
#